data_AF-A0A367ZPU6-F1
#
_entry.id   AF-A0A367ZPU6-F1
#
_cell.length_a   1.000
_cell.length_b   1.000
_cell.length_c   1.000
_cell.angle_alpha   90.00
_cell.angle_beta   90.00
_cell.angle_gamma   90.00
#
_symmetry.space_group_name_H-M   'P 1'
#
loop_
_entity.id
_entity.type
_entity.pdbx_description
1 polymer ?
#
loop_
_entity_poly.entity_id
_entity_poly.type
_entity_poly.pdbx_seq_one_letter_code
_entity_poly.pdbx_strand_id
1 'polypeptide(L)'
;MYVVFALDTSRVDSDYFLHWLDSHEARERLKKSAQGSVRETVSFSEFASIHIPLPNLATQTSIARYLNALREEIALLSRSLDALKRQKRGLMQKLLTRKWRMPVEDDAASPTILKEIAP
;
A
#
# COMPACT_ATOMS: atom_id res chain seq x y z
N MET A 1 -24.33 4.30 16.95
CA MET A 1 -23.92 3.15 17.78
C MET A 1 -22.91 2.35 16.97
N TYR A 2 -21.70 2.14 17.47
CA TYR A 2 -20.70 1.32 16.78
C TYR A 2 -20.87 -0.13 17.21
N VAL A 3 -20.78 -1.04 16.25
CA VAL A 3 -20.79 -2.48 16.53
C VAL A 3 -19.35 -2.91 16.71
N VAL A 4 -19.05 -3.49 17.87
CA VAL A 4 -17.75 -4.11 18.16
C VAL A 4 -17.99 -5.61 18.25
N PHE A 5 -17.27 -6.38 17.43
CA PHE A 5 -17.28 -7.84 17.48
C PHE A 5 -15.83 -8.34 17.64
N ALA A 6 -15.69 -9.54 18.20
CA ALA A 6 -14.42 -10.20 18.36
C ALA A 6 -14.42 -11.51 17.56
N LEU A 7 -13.25 -11.89 17.05
CA LEU A 7 -13.06 -13.17 16.37
C LEU A 7 -12.79 -14.26 17.41
N ASP A 8 -13.33 -15.45 17.14
CA ASP A 8 -12.95 -16.65 17.88
C ASP A 8 -11.60 -17.17 17.34
N THR A 9 -10.53 -16.87 18.08
CA THR A 9 -9.15 -17.21 17.72
C THR A 9 -8.88 -18.72 17.72
N SER A 10 -9.78 -19.53 18.29
CA SER A 10 -9.69 -20.99 18.21
C SER A 10 -10.14 -21.55 16.85
N ARG A 11 -10.80 -20.73 16.01
CA ARG A 11 -11.38 -21.15 14.73
C ARG A 11 -10.88 -20.33 13.55
N VAL A 12 -10.52 -19.07 13.79
CA VAL A 12 -10.14 -18.12 12.75
C VAL A 12 -8.86 -17.40 13.14
N ASP A 13 -7.88 -17.42 12.24
CA ASP A 13 -6.69 -16.59 12.32
C ASP A 13 -7.06 -15.13 12.00
N SER A 14 -6.73 -14.22 12.91
CA SER A 14 -7.11 -12.80 12.80
C SER A 14 -6.55 -12.14 11.55
N ASP A 15 -5.29 -12.43 11.22
CA ASP A 15 -4.61 -11.83 10.07
C ASP A 15 -5.19 -12.38 8.76
N TYR A 16 -5.47 -13.69 8.72
CA TYR A 16 -6.18 -14.30 7.59
C TYR A 16 -7.52 -13.61 7.33
N PHE A 17 -8.33 -13.43 8.38
CA PHE A 17 -9.62 -12.76 8.26
C PHE A 17 -9.47 -11.32 7.76
N LEU A 18 -8.49 -10.56 8.27
CA LEU A 18 -8.23 -9.19 7.83
C LEU A 18 -7.78 -9.14 6.36
N HIS A 19 -6.90 -10.04 5.92
CA HIS A 19 -6.51 -10.13 4.51
C HIS A 19 -7.68 -10.51 3.61
N TRP A 20 -8.53 -11.43 4.04
CA TRP A 20 -9.74 -11.78 3.30
C TRP A 20 -10.71 -10.60 3.25
N LEU A 21 -10.92 -9.86 4.33
CA LEU A 21 -11.78 -8.67 4.37
C LEU A 21 -11.28 -7.58 3.40
N ASP A 22 -9.96 -7.49 3.23
CA ASP A 22 -9.28 -6.63 2.26
C ASP A 22 -9.27 -7.19 0.82
N SER A 23 -9.82 -8.37 0.57
CA SER A 23 -9.87 -8.95 -0.77
C SER A 23 -10.95 -8.29 -1.63
N HIS A 24 -10.82 -8.43 -2.95
CA HIS A 24 -11.85 -7.99 -3.89
C HIS A 24 -13.19 -8.69 -3.63
N GLU A 25 -13.14 -10.00 -3.36
CA GLU A 25 -14.32 -10.82 -3.10
C GLU A 25 -15.11 -10.31 -1.87
N ALA A 26 -14.42 -10.06 -0.76
CA ALA A 26 -15.08 -9.54 0.44
C ALA A 26 -15.67 -8.15 0.21
N ARG A 27 -14.95 -7.26 -0.49
CA ARG A 27 -15.47 -5.93 -0.83
C ARG A 27 -16.70 -5.99 -1.73
N GLU A 28 -16.74 -6.88 -2.72
CA GLU A 28 -17.93 -7.06 -3.55
C GLU A 28 -19.12 -7.61 -2.76
N ARG A 29 -18.88 -8.58 -1.87
CA ARG A 29 -19.94 -9.14 -1.00
C ARG A 29 -20.49 -8.06 -0.07
N LEU A 30 -19.61 -7.26 0.55
CA LEU A 30 -20.01 -6.15 1.41
C LEU A 30 -20.81 -5.09 0.65
N LYS A 31 -20.41 -4.74 -0.58
CA LYS A 31 -21.15 -3.79 -1.42
C LYS A 31 -22.54 -4.30 -1.77
N LYS A 32 -22.69 -5.58 -2.09
CA LYS A 32 -24.00 -6.19 -2.38
C LYS A 32 -24.93 -6.20 -1.16
N SER A 33 -24.35 -6.29 0.03
CA SER A 33 -25.07 -6.26 1.30
C SER A 33 -25.22 -4.85 1.88
N ALA A 34 -24.65 -3.81 1.25
CA ALA A 34 -24.77 -2.45 1.72
C ALA A 34 -26.09 -1.83 1.29
N GLN A 35 -26.74 -1.11 2.20
CA GLN A 35 -27.97 -0.37 1.93
C GLN A 35 -27.67 1.14 1.88
N GLY A 36 -28.34 1.85 0.96
CA GLY A 36 -28.30 3.32 0.86
C GLY A 36 -27.61 3.85 -0.41
N SER A 37 -28.24 4.83 -1.08
CA SER A 37 -27.75 5.40 -2.35
C SER A 37 -26.59 6.39 -2.20
N VAL A 38 -26.47 7.07 -1.05
CA VAL A 38 -25.48 8.16 -0.82
C VAL A 38 -24.44 7.77 0.23
N ARG A 39 -24.81 6.89 1.17
CA ARG A 39 -23.90 6.30 2.17
C ARG A 39 -24.19 4.81 2.25
N GLU A 40 -23.32 4.01 1.64
CA GLU A 40 -23.33 2.56 1.78
C GLU A 40 -23.08 2.22 3.26
N THR A 41 -24.10 1.68 3.93
CA THR A 41 -23.99 1.19 5.31
C THR A 41 -24.38 -0.28 5.31
N VAL A 42 -23.56 -1.12 5.95
CA VAL A 42 -23.86 -2.55 6.16
C VAL A 42 -24.32 -2.73 7.59
N SER A 43 -25.51 -3.29 7.80
CA SER A 43 -25.97 -3.66 9.14
C SER A 43 -25.16 -4.85 9.68
N PHE A 44 -25.03 -5.00 11.00
CA PHE A 44 -24.31 -6.15 11.56
C PHE A 44 -24.93 -7.49 11.19
N SER A 45 -26.27 -7.56 11.10
CA SER A 45 -26.99 -8.76 10.64
C SER A 45 -26.61 -9.14 9.21
N GLU A 46 -26.50 -8.16 8.30
CA GLU A 46 -26.07 -8.40 6.94
C GLU A 46 -24.60 -8.81 6.91
N PHE A 47 -23.73 -8.12 7.65
CA PHE A 47 -22.32 -8.47 7.78
C PHE A 47 -22.12 -9.91 8.27
N ALA A 48 -22.84 -10.32 9.31
CA ALA A 48 -22.76 -11.66 9.88
C ALA A 48 -23.32 -12.75 8.94
N SER A 49 -24.15 -12.38 7.95
CA SER A 49 -24.69 -13.32 6.96
C SER A 49 -23.74 -13.62 5.79
N ILE A 50 -22.67 -12.84 5.64
CA ILE A 50 -21.69 -13.02 4.58
C ILE A 50 -20.92 -14.31 4.83
N HIS A 51 -20.94 -15.20 3.86
CA HIS A 51 -20.17 -16.44 3.92
C HIS A 51 -18.68 -16.14 3.69
N ILE A 52 -17.82 -16.76 4.50
CA ILE A 52 -16.37 -16.57 4.48
C ILE A 52 -15.74 -17.93 4.16
N PRO A 53 -14.79 -18.02 3.21
CA PRO A 53 -14.00 -19.22 3.03
C PRO A 53 -13.13 -19.44 4.27
N LEU A 54 -13.35 -20.54 4.98
CA LEU A 54 -12.61 -20.87 6.19
C LEU A 54 -11.93 -22.24 6.02
N PRO A 55 -10.70 -22.29 5.47
CA PRO A 55 -9.90 -23.51 5.44
C PRO A 55 -9.44 -23.88 6.86
N ASN A 56 -8.72 -25.00 7.01
CA ASN A 56 -8.14 -25.36 8.32
C ASN A 56 -7.17 -24.28 8.83
N LEU A 57 -6.98 -24.21 10.16
CA LEU A 57 -6.15 -23.19 10.81
C LEU A 57 -4.71 -23.16 10.29
N ALA A 58 -4.10 -24.33 10.03
CA ALA A 58 -2.72 -24.38 9.54
C ALA A 58 -2.57 -23.68 8.18
N THR A 59 -3.54 -23.88 7.28
CA THR A 59 -3.61 -23.20 5.99
C THR A 59 -3.87 -21.70 6.16
N GLN A 60 -4.79 -21.31 7.06
CA GLN A 60 -5.07 -19.90 7.35
C GLN A 60 -3.80 -19.16 7.80
N THR A 61 -3.10 -19.69 8.80
CA THR A 61 -1.87 -19.09 9.33
C THR A 61 -0.74 -19.06 8.30
N SER A 62 -0.63 -20.10 7.44
CA SER A 62 0.38 -20.09 6.37
C SER A 62 0.12 -18.98 5.34
N ILE A 63 -1.14 -18.79 4.93
CA ILE A 63 -1.55 -17.73 4.01
C ILE A 63 -1.30 -16.36 4.66
N ALA A 64 -1.76 -16.18 5.91
CA ALA A 64 -1.61 -14.93 6.65
C ALA A 64 -0.13 -14.54 6.79
N ARG A 65 0.73 -15.48 7.17
CA ARG A 65 2.18 -15.27 7.28
C ARG A 65 2.80 -14.81 5.96
N TYR A 66 2.44 -15.45 4.86
CA TYR A 66 2.96 -15.09 3.54
C TYR A 66 2.53 -13.68 3.12
N LEU A 67 1.24 -13.35 3.29
CA LEU A 67 0.71 -12.03 2.97
C LEU A 67 1.28 -10.93 3.87
N ASN A 68 1.49 -11.21 5.15
CA ASN A 68 2.13 -10.29 6.09
C ASN A 68 3.57 -9.98 5.67
N ALA A 69 4.35 -10.98 5.27
CA ALA A 69 5.72 -10.78 4.80
C ALA A 69 5.76 -9.87 3.55
N LEU A 70 4.85 -10.08 2.59
CA LEU A 70 4.74 -9.21 1.42
C LEU A 70 4.36 -7.78 1.77
N ARG A 71 3.43 -7.58 2.74
CA ARG A 71 3.07 -6.23 3.20
C ARG A 71 4.24 -5.52 3.87
N GLU A 72 5.03 -6.25 4.66
CA GLU A 72 6.24 -5.71 5.29
C GLU A 72 7.26 -5.30 4.23
N GLU A 73 7.49 -6.13 3.21
CA GLU A 73 8.39 -5.83 2.10
C GLU A 73 7.97 -4.55 1.35
N ILE A 74 6.68 -4.43 1.02
CA ILE A 74 6.13 -3.22 0.38
C ILE A 74 6.37 -1.99 1.27
N ALA A 75 6.11 -2.10 2.57
CA ALA A 75 6.31 -0.99 3.51
C ALA A 75 7.79 -0.55 3.57
N LEU A 76 8.73 -1.50 3.56
CA LEU A 76 10.17 -1.22 3.53
C LEU A 76 10.57 -0.52 2.22
N LEU A 77 10.07 -1.00 1.08
CA LEU A 77 10.32 -0.40 -0.23
C LEU A 77 9.78 1.03 -0.32
N SER A 78 8.55 1.28 0.16
CA SER A 78 7.98 2.63 0.22
C SER A 78 8.82 3.58 1.06
N ARG A 79 9.30 3.14 2.23
CA ARG A 79 10.18 3.94 3.10
C ARG A 79 11.51 4.27 2.42
N SER A 80 12.11 3.30 1.73
CA SER A 80 13.35 3.48 0.98
C SER A 80 13.17 4.50 -0.15
N LEU A 81 12.08 4.37 -0.90
CA LEU A 81 11.72 5.29 -1.99
C LEU A 81 11.52 6.73 -1.47
N ASP A 82 10.85 6.90 -0.33
CA ASP A 82 10.66 8.22 0.28
C ASP A 82 11.96 8.82 0.84
N ALA A 83 12.85 7.98 1.37
CA ALA A 83 14.20 8.42 1.76
C ALA A 83 14.99 8.90 0.54
N LEU A 84 14.97 8.13 -0.56
CA LEU A 84 15.68 8.48 -1.79
C LEU A 84 15.13 9.77 -2.43
N LYS A 85 13.80 9.95 -2.45
CA LYS A 85 13.17 11.20 -2.91
C LYS A 85 13.62 12.40 -2.08
N ARG A 86 13.67 12.26 -0.75
CA ARG A 86 14.16 13.31 0.15
C ARG A 86 15.64 13.62 -0.08
N GLN A 87 16.48 12.60 -0.24
CA GLN A 87 17.89 12.77 -0.54
C GLN A 87 18.09 13.49 -1.88
N LYS A 88 17.41 13.06 -2.95
CA LYS A 88 17.45 13.72 -4.26
C LYS A 88 17.07 15.20 -4.15
N ARG A 89 15.97 15.52 -3.44
CA ARG A 89 15.54 16.91 -3.23
C ARG A 89 16.59 17.73 -2.47
N GLY A 90 17.15 17.16 -1.40
CA GLY A 90 18.19 17.81 -0.61
C GLY A 90 19.48 18.08 -1.41
N LEU A 91 19.92 17.11 -2.21
CA LEU A 91 21.08 17.26 -3.09
C LEU A 91 20.85 18.33 -4.16
N MET A 92 19.70 18.29 -4.84
CA MET A 92 19.32 19.31 -5.83
C MET A 92 19.30 20.71 -5.21
N GLN A 93 18.77 20.87 -4.00
CA GLN A 93 18.79 22.15 -3.30
C GLN A 93 20.22 22.63 -3.01
N LYS A 94 21.12 21.75 -2.57
CA LYS A 94 22.52 22.11 -2.29
C LYS A 94 23.30 22.49 -3.56
N LEU A 95 23.03 21.83 -4.68
CA LEU A 95 23.64 22.13 -5.97
C LEU A 95 23.15 23.48 -6.53
N LEU A 96 21.83 23.70 -6.55
CA LEU A 96 21.23 24.92 -7.11
C LEU A 96 21.49 26.17 -6.25
N THR A 97 21.72 26.01 -4.95
CA THR A 97 22.08 27.11 -4.05
C THR A 97 23.58 27.39 -3.99
N ARG A 98 24.40 26.75 -4.86
CA ARG A 98 25.87 26.88 -4.93
C ARG A 98 26.61 26.60 -3.62
N LYS A 99 25.95 25.98 -2.62
CA LYS A 99 26.61 25.54 -1.39
C LYS A 99 27.64 24.45 -1.68
N TRP A 100 27.35 23.59 -2.66
CA TRP A 100 28.28 22.61 -3.20
C TRP A 100 28.62 22.98 -4.64
N ARG A 101 29.91 23.11 -4.95
CA ARG A 101 30.40 23.20 -6.33
C ARG A 101 30.77 21.80 -6.77
N MET A 102 30.14 21.33 -7.83
CA MET A 102 30.58 20.12 -8.50
C MET A 102 31.91 20.46 -9.20
N PRO A 103 33.00 19.70 -9.00
CA PRO A 103 34.17 19.84 -9.85
C PRO A 103 33.69 19.55 -11.27
N VAL A 104 33.64 20.59 -12.09
CA VAL A 104 33.53 20.42 -13.53
C VAL A 104 34.94 19.98 -13.90
N GLU A 105 35.11 18.72 -14.29
CA GLU A 105 36.26 18.38 -15.11
C GLU A 105 36.13 19.27 -16.35
N ASP A 106 37.05 20.23 -16.49
CA ASP A 106 37.22 21.08 -17.66
C ASP A 106 37.68 20.17 -18.82
N ASP A 107 36.80 19.32 -19.31
CA ASP A 107 36.86 18.91 -20.70
C ASP A 107 36.28 20.08 -21.48
N ALA A 108 37.18 20.76 -22.20
CA ALA A 108 36.92 21.86 -23.12
C ALA A 108 35.99 21.46 -24.28
N ALA A 109 34.75 21.10 -23.97
CA ALA A 109 33.70 20.77 -24.91
C ALA A 109 32.32 21.04 -24.28
N SER A 110 31.88 22.29 -24.32
CA SER A 110 30.45 22.64 -24.30
C SER A 110 30.25 23.75 -25.32
N PRO A 111 29.09 23.93 -25.98
CA PRO A 111 27.82 23.18 -25.89
C PRO A 111 27.12 22.92 -27.27
N THR A 112 26.42 21.80 -27.48
CA THR A 112 25.57 21.65 -28.71
C THR A 112 24.14 21.12 -28.53
N ILE A 113 23.76 20.45 -27.44
CA ILE A 113 22.45 19.74 -27.41
C ILE A 113 21.29 20.56 -26.82
N LEU A 114 21.10 21.81 -27.29
CA LEU A 114 19.86 22.58 -27.03
C LEU A 114 19.24 23.18 -28.31
N LYS A 115 19.44 22.56 -29.48
CA LYS A 115 18.79 23.02 -30.74
C LYS A 115 17.82 22.04 -31.41
N GLU A 116 17.53 20.88 -30.85
CA GLU A 116 16.84 19.83 -31.63
C GLU A 116 15.52 19.28 -31.08
N ILE A 117 14.76 20.06 -30.30
CA ILE A 117 13.36 19.70 -29.98
C ILE A 117 12.42 20.90 -30.17
N ALA A 118 12.22 21.26 -31.44
CA ALA A 118 11.00 21.86 -31.99
C ALA A 118 10.98 21.48 -33.49
N PRO A 119 9.92 20.84 -33.97
CA PRO A 119 8.74 21.58 -34.42
C PRO A 119 7.44 21.25 -33.67
#